data_AF-R4LG30-F1
#
_entry.id   AF-R4LG30-F1
#
_cell.length_a   1.000
_cell.length_b   1.000
_cell.length_c   1.000
_cell.angle_alpha   90.00
_cell.angle_beta   90.00
_cell.angle_gamma   90.00
#
_symmetry.space_group_name_H-M   'P 1'
#
loop_
_entity.id
_entity.type
_entity.pdbx_description
1 polymer ?
#
loop_
_entity_poly.entity_id
_entity_poly.type
_entity_poly.pdbx_seq_one_letter_code
_entity_poly.pdbx_strand_id
1 'polypeptide(L)'
;MSADRPGQPPAGRHRRTETPAPAPLGRDHEAARLRAKLMNPHQAYTDLIDGLSFAYVQAGKPPLGVLGRTVGYSKATLSKTLSGKAMPSWRLVLGLGTALKVPVSTMQDWSAFWTAANMSRREPATVAGRAAVPAVPGTAQETGSGASDAQTGYTCPQCGSWVVDTARHTGWHMRIEPTGRPAPPAESLGKGWNARSEEWTLLREALGGQADA
;
A
#
# COMPACT_ATOMS: atom_id res chain seq x y z
N MET A 1 16.13 -6.29 -80.65
CA MET A 1 15.18 -6.12 -79.54
C MET A 1 15.88 -6.63 -78.28
N SER A 2 16.61 -5.74 -77.61
CA SER A 2 17.42 -6.07 -76.43
C SER A 2 16.64 -5.65 -75.19
N ALA A 3 16.37 -6.60 -74.31
CA ALA A 3 15.66 -6.37 -73.06
C ALA A 3 16.64 -5.92 -71.97
N ASP A 4 16.45 -4.68 -71.55
CA ASP A 4 17.05 -4.02 -70.40
C ASP A 4 16.68 -4.76 -69.10
N ARG A 5 17.67 -5.21 -68.33
CA ARG A 5 17.46 -5.83 -67.00
C ARG A 5 17.80 -4.79 -65.93
N PRO A 6 16.83 -4.35 -65.09
CA PRO A 6 17.08 -3.39 -64.04
C PRO A 6 17.91 -3.99 -62.90
N GLY A 7 18.87 -3.18 -62.44
CA GLY A 7 19.90 -3.52 -61.45
C GLY A 7 19.38 -3.86 -60.07
N GLN A 8 20.04 -4.85 -59.47
CA GLN A 8 19.82 -5.35 -58.12
C GLN A 8 20.47 -4.40 -57.09
N PRO A 9 19.73 -3.87 -56.10
CA PRO A 9 20.30 -2.97 -55.10
C PRO A 9 21.24 -3.72 -54.15
N PRO A 10 22.31 -3.06 -53.65
CA PRO A 10 23.30 -3.67 -52.78
C PRO A 10 22.68 -4.04 -51.42
N ALA A 11 22.95 -5.29 -51.00
CA ALA A 11 22.54 -5.83 -49.71
C ALA A 11 23.04 -4.93 -48.56
N GLY A 12 22.09 -4.20 -47.96
CA GLY A 12 22.34 -3.35 -46.81
C GLY A 12 22.83 -4.19 -45.64
N ARG A 13 24.04 -3.92 -45.16
CA ARG A 13 24.57 -4.47 -43.91
C ARG A 13 23.62 -4.06 -42.79
N HIS A 14 22.91 -5.02 -42.21
CA HIS A 14 22.13 -4.82 -41.00
C HIS A 14 23.08 -4.29 -39.91
N ARG A 15 23.05 -2.98 -39.70
CA ARG A 15 23.68 -2.31 -38.57
C ARG A 15 23.07 -2.93 -37.33
N ARG A 16 23.79 -3.85 -36.69
CA ARG A 16 23.44 -4.43 -35.40
C ARG A 16 23.26 -3.25 -34.46
N THR A 17 22.01 -2.91 -34.14
CA THR A 17 21.67 -1.95 -33.10
C THR A 17 22.31 -2.47 -31.83
N GLU A 18 23.39 -1.82 -31.41
CA GLU A 18 24.01 -2.07 -30.11
C GLU A 18 22.92 -1.80 -29.07
N THR A 19 22.35 -2.87 -28.53
CA THR A 19 21.43 -2.80 -27.40
C THR A 19 22.18 -2.04 -26.31
N PRO A 20 21.73 -0.83 -25.93
CA PRO A 20 22.40 -0.07 -24.88
C PRO A 20 22.45 -0.93 -23.63
N ALA A 21 23.66 -1.13 -23.11
CA ALA A 21 23.88 -1.90 -21.90
C ALA A 21 22.91 -1.39 -20.82
N PRO A 22 22.16 -2.28 -20.14
CA PRO A 22 21.20 -1.85 -19.13
C PRO A 22 21.92 -1.01 -18.08
N ALA A 23 21.44 0.22 -17.88
CA ALA A 23 21.98 1.15 -16.90
C ALA A 23 22.00 0.50 -15.49
N PRO A 24 22.95 0.87 -14.62
CA PRO A 24 23.24 0.18 -13.36
C PRO A 24 22.20 0.47 -12.26
N LEU A 25 20.93 0.13 -12.48
CA LEU A 25 19.84 0.26 -11.51
C LEU A 25 20.13 -0.48 -10.19
N GLY A 26 20.99 -1.51 -10.22
CA GLY A 26 21.38 -2.26 -9.03
C GLY A 26 22.20 -1.47 -8.01
N ARG A 27 23.06 -0.52 -8.45
CA ARG A 27 23.94 0.22 -7.54
C ARG A 27 23.18 1.21 -6.67
N ASP A 28 22.17 1.85 -7.23
CA ASP A 28 21.36 2.84 -6.49
C ASP A 28 20.55 2.17 -5.37
N HIS A 29 20.02 0.96 -5.63
CA HIS A 29 19.32 0.17 -4.62
C HIS A 29 20.22 -0.27 -3.48
N GLU A 30 21.49 -0.62 -3.75
CA GLU A 30 22.43 -1.01 -2.71
C GLU A 30 22.83 0.18 -1.82
N ALA A 31 23.13 1.33 -2.42
CA ALA A 31 23.42 2.57 -1.68
C ALA A 31 22.24 2.99 -0.80
N ALA A 32 21.00 2.91 -1.30
CA ALA A 32 19.80 3.18 -0.53
C ALA A 32 19.65 2.24 0.67
N ARG A 33 19.94 0.94 0.49
CA ARG A 33 19.91 -0.05 1.59
C ARG A 33 20.95 0.23 2.66
N LEU A 34 22.16 0.65 2.28
CA LEU A 34 23.21 1.00 3.25
C LEU A 34 22.83 2.25 4.06
N ARG A 35 22.30 3.29 3.41
CA ARG A 35 21.76 4.46 4.12
C ARG A 35 20.60 4.10 5.04
N ALA A 36 19.68 3.27 4.57
CA ALA A 36 18.52 2.83 5.34
C ALA A 36 18.90 2.12 6.65
N LYS A 37 19.99 1.34 6.67
CA LYS A 37 20.49 0.67 7.88
C LYS A 37 20.94 1.64 8.98
N LEU A 38 21.31 2.87 8.62
CA LEU A 38 21.77 3.90 9.55
C LEU A 38 20.64 4.81 10.03
N MET A 39 19.45 4.72 9.44
CA MET A 39 18.31 5.59 9.75
C MET A 39 17.42 4.99 10.84
N ASN A 40 16.90 5.86 11.72
CA ASN A 40 15.83 5.47 12.64
C ASN A 40 14.56 5.19 11.79
N PRO A 41 13.97 3.98 11.88
CA PRO A 41 12.87 3.60 11.01
C PRO A 41 11.59 4.41 11.23
N HIS A 42 11.34 4.87 12.46
CA HIS A 42 10.19 5.70 12.77
C HIS A 42 10.36 7.10 12.16
N GLN A 43 11.55 7.69 12.32
CA GLN A 43 11.85 8.98 11.72
C GLN A 43 11.79 8.92 10.19
N ALA A 44 12.37 7.88 9.59
CA ALA A 44 12.32 7.67 8.14
C ALA A 44 10.88 7.56 7.62
N TYR A 45 9.97 6.94 8.39
CA TYR A 45 8.56 6.91 8.02
C TYR A 45 7.94 8.31 8.06
N THR A 46 8.16 9.07 9.13
CA THR A 46 7.69 10.46 9.24
C THR A 46 8.21 11.32 8.09
N ASP A 47 9.50 11.28 7.80
CA ASP A 47 10.13 12.05 6.72
C ASP A 47 9.54 11.69 5.34
N LEU A 48 9.24 10.41 5.09
CA LEU A 48 8.56 9.97 3.87
C LEU A 48 7.15 10.56 3.75
N ILE A 49 6.36 10.52 4.83
CA ILE A 49 4.99 11.04 4.84
C ILE A 49 4.98 12.56 4.69
N ASP A 50 5.91 13.25 5.32
CA ASP A 50 6.07 14.70 5.18
C ASP A 50 6.47 15.08 3.76
N GLY A 51 7.40 14.34 3.14
CA GLY A 51 7.76 14.52 1.73
C GLY A 51 6.57 14.33 0.78
N LEU A 52 5.78 13.27 0.97
CA LEU A 52 4.57 13.02 0.18
C LEU A 52 3.52 14.12 0.38
N SER A 53 3.32 14.56 1.62
CA SER A 53 2.36 15.61 1.95
C SER A 53 2.78 16.95 1.37
N PHE A 54 4.06 17.30 1.47
CA PHE A 54 4.62 18.50 0.85
C PHE A 54 4.43 18.50 -0.67
N ALA A 55 4.76 17.39 -1.35
CA ALA A 55 4.53 17.24 -2.79
C ALA A 55 3.05 17.39 -3.17
N TYR A 56 2.15 16.83 -2.36
CA TYR A 56 0.70 16.97 -2.56
C TYR A 56 0.23 18.43 -2.43
N VAL A 57 0.78 19.18 -1.46
CA VAL A 57 0.49 20.62 -1.32
C VAL A 57 1.05 21.41 -2.51
N GLN A 58 2.28 21.15 -2.93
CA GLN A 58 2.92 21.84 -4.06
C GLN A 58 2.20 21.59 -5.38
N ALA A 59 1.59 20.43 -5.55
CA ALA A 59 0.75 20.12 -6.70
C ALA A 59 -0.64 20.80 -6.67
N GLY A 60 -0.92 21.66 -5.69
CA GLY A 60 -2.19 22.36 -5.55
C GLY A 60 -3.29 21.54 -4.88
N LYS A 61 -2.94 20.50 -4.10
CA LYS A 61 -3.87 19.62 -3.37
C LYS A 61 -4.97 19.04 -4.29
N PRO A 62 -4.60 18.33 -5.36
CA PRO A 62 -5.57 17.78 -6.31
C PRO A 62 -6.59 16.88 -5.58
N PRO A 63 -7.88 16.91 -5.93
CA PRO A 63 -8.88 16.11 -5.23
C PRO A 63 -8.50 14.62 -5.20
N LEU A 64 -8.51 14.02 -4.00
CA LEU A 64 -8.08 12.62 -3.81
C LEU A 64 -8.81 11.61 -4.69
N GLY A 65 -10.05 11.91 -5.13
CA GLY A 65 -10.78 11.07 -6.07
C GLY A 65 -10.20 11.09 -7.49
N VAL A 66 -9.69 12.25 -7.94
CA VAL A 66 -8.99 12.39 -9.22
C VAL A 66 -7.65 11.67 -9.13
N LEU A 67 -6.87 11.98 -8.09
CA LEU A 67 -5.56 11.37 -7.85
C LEU A 67 -5.66 9.84 -7.75
N GLY A 68 -6.67 9.34 -7.04
CA GLY A 68 -6.94 7.90 -6.90
C GLY A 68 -7.17 7.18 -8.22
N ARG A 69 -7.90 7.80 -9.17
CA ARG A 69 -8.06 7.24 -10.52
C ARG A 69 -6.74 7.22 -11.29
N THR A 70 -5.93 8.27 -11.16
CA THR A 70 -4.61 8.36 -11.83
C THR A 70 -3.65 7.29 -11.33
N VAL A 71 -3.58 7.06 -10.01
CA VAL A 71 -2.62 6.09 -9.44
C VAL A 71 -3.18 4.68 -9.29
N GLY A 72 -4.49 4.48 -9.49
CA GLY A 72 -5.15 3.18 -9.35
C GLY A 72 -5.41 2.76 -7.90
N TYR A 73 -5.63 3.71 -6.98
CA TYR A 73 -5.91 3.44 -5.56
C TYR A 73 -7.16 4.17 -5.08
N SER A 74 -7.83 3.59 -4.08
CA SER A 74 -9.05 4.19 -3.52
C SER A 74 -8.76 5.52 -2.79
N LYS A 75 -9.75 6.42 -2.76
CA LYS A 75 -9.69 7.67 -1.98
C LYS A 75 -9.34 7.43 -0.50
N ALA A 76 -9.89 6.37 0.10
CA ALA A 76 -9.65 6.03 1.50
C ALA A 76 -8.19 5.60 1.75
N THR A 77 -7.61 4.83 0.83
CA THR A 77 -6.20 4.42 0.88
C THR A 77 -5.28 5.63 0.82
N LEU A 78 -5.54 6.54 -0.12
CA LEU A 78 -4.75 7.77 -0.26
C LEU A 78 -4.85 8.67 0.97
N SER A 79 -6.06 8.85 1.52
CA SER A 79 -6.28 9.62 2.74
C SER A 79 -5.50 9.05 3.93
N LYS A 80 -5.54 7.73 4.15
CA LYS A 80 -4.76 7.06 5.21
C LYS A 80 -3.25 7.17 5.00
N THR A 81 -2.81 7.08 3.76
CA THR A 81 -1.39 7.18 3.41
C THR A 81 -0.87 8.59 3.68
N LEU A 82 -1.52 9.62 3.13
CA LEU A 82 -1.09 11.02 3.28
C LEU A 82 -1.24 11.54 4.72
N SER A 83 -2.07 10.91 5.54
CA SER A 83 -2.14 11.22 6.98
C SER A 83 -1.17 10.40 7.84
N GLY A 84 -0.31 9.58 7.23
CA GLY A 84 0.64 8.73 7.95
C GLY A 84 -0.01 7.61 8.77
N LYS A 85 -1.30 7.32 8.58
CA LYS A 85 -2.02 6.24 9.26
C LYS A 85 -1.76 4.86 8.66
N ALA A 86 -1.25 4.80 7.43
CA ALA A 86 -0.94 3.57 6.74
C ALA A 86 0.35 3.69 5.94
N MET A 87 1.23 2.70 6.07
CA MET A 87 2.47 2.61 5.30
C MET A 87 2.15 2.36 3.82
N PRO A 88 2.58 3.23 2.88
CA PRO A 88 2.36 2.98 1.47
C PRO A 88 3.22 1.82 0.95
N SER A 89 2.72 1.14 -0.08
CA SER A 89 3.58 0.27 -0.90
C SER A 89 4.53 1.12 -1.76
N TRP A 90 5.70 0.59 -2.12
CA TRP A 90 6.64 1.31 -2.99
C TRP A 90 6.02 1.69 -4.34
N ARG A 91 5.19 0.81 -4.91
CA ARG A 91 4.43 1.10 -6.15
C ARG A 91 3.51 2.31 -6.01
N LEU A 92 2.86 2.47 -4.85
CA LEU A 92 2.03 3.64 -4.57
C LEU A 92 2.88 4.91 -4.45
N VAL A 93 4.04 4.86 -3.79
CA VAL A 93 4.96 6.01 -3.70
C VAL A 93 5.39 6.48 -5.09
N LEU A 94 5.79 5.56 -5.97
CA LEU A 94 6.15 5.88 -7.36
C LEU A 94 4.97 6.46 -8.16
N GLY A 95 3.77 5.88 -8.01
CA GLY A 95 2.57 6.37 -8.66
C GLY A 95 2.22 7.79 -8.22
N LEU A 96 2.30 8.07 -6.92
CA LEU A 96 2.09 9.41 -6.36
C LEU A 96 3.17 10.39 -6.81
N GLY A 97 4.45 10.03 -6.75
CA GLY A 97 5.54 10.89 -7.21
C GLY A 97 5.39 11.28 -8.68
N THR A 98 5.03 10.31 -9.54
CA THR A 98 4.78 10.57 -10.97
C THR A 98 3.56 11.47 -11.18
N ALA A 99 2.44 11.17 -10.52
CA ALA A 99 1.20 11.94 -10.67
C ALA A 99 1.33 13.39 -10.17
N LEU A 100 2.13 13.60 -9.12
CA LEU A 100 2.42 14.91 -8.53
C LEU A 100 3.63 15.61 -9.18
N LYS A 101 4.21 15.01 -10.23
CA LYS A 101 5.37 15.55 -10.98
C LYS A 101 6.61 15.81 -10.09
N VAL A 102 6.86 14.93 -9.13
CA VAL A 102 8.03 14.99 -8.24
C VAL A 102 9.29 14.62 -9.04
N PRO A 103 10.39 15.38 -8.91
CA PRO A 103 11.66 15.04 -9.54
C PRO A 103 12.15 13.64 -9.18
N VAL A 104 12.79 12.97 -10.13
CA VAL A 104 13.30 11.59 -9.94
C VAL A 104 14.34 11.53 -8.82
N SER A 105 15.19 12.55 -8.66
CA SER A 105 16.18 12.64 -7.57
C SER A 105 15.51 12.58 -6.20
N THR A 106 14.45 13.36 -5.98
CA THR A 106 13.67 13.34 -4.73
C THR A 106 13.02 11.98 -4.49
N MET A 107 12.53 11.31 -5.54
CA MET A 107 11.98 9.96 -5.40
C MET A 107 13.06 8.93 -5.03
N GLN A 108 14.32 9.11 -5.45
CA GLN A 108 15.43 8.27 -5.02
C GLN A 108 15.69 8.43 -3.51
N ASP A 109 15.62 9.66 -2.97
CA ASP A 109 15.75 9.89 -1.53
C ASP A 109 14.62 9.21 -0.75
N TRP A 110 13.38 9.32 -1.25
CA TRP A 110 12.23 8.63 -0.66
C TRP A 110 12.36 7.11 -0.67
N SER A 111 13.11 6.54 -1.61
CA SER A 111 13.35 5.09 -1.65
C SER A 111 14.17 4.62 -0.43
N ALA A 112 15.11 5.45 0.03
CA ALA A 112 15.91 5.14 1.22
C ALA A 112 15.03 5.21 2.49
N PHE A 113 14.21 6.26 2.61
CA PHE A 113 13.25 6.40 3.72
C PHE A 113 12.24 5.24 3.77
N TRP A 114 11.65 4.91 2.62
CA TRP A 114 10.70 3.80 2.51
C TRP A 114 11.35 2.46 2.88
N THR A 115 12.58 2.22 2.43
CA THR A 115 13.31 0.98 2.73
C THR A 115 13.58 0.86 4.23
N ALA A 116 14.06 1.93 4.88
CA ALA A 116 14.30 1.95 6.32
C ALA A 116 13.01 1.68 7.12
N ALA A 117 11.93 2.39 6.79
CA ALA A 117 10.63 2.22 7.44
C ALA A 117 9.98 0.85 7.18
N ASN A 118 10.22 0.24 6.01
CA ASN A 118 9.66 -1.08 5.68
C ASN A 118 10.44 -2.24 6.30
N MET A 119 11.75 -2.07 6.55
CA MET A 119 12.56 -3.09 7.23
C MET A 119 12.09 -3.34 8.67
N SER A 120 11.76 -2.29 9.42
CA SER A 120 11.25 -2.43 10.81
C SER A 120 9.90 -3.14 10.90
N ARG A 121 9.05 -3.03 9.87
CA ARG A 121 7.78 -3.79 9.78
C ARG A 121 7.98 -5.29 9.58
N ARG A 122 9.10 -5.67 8.95
CA ARG A 122 9.40 -7.05 8.60
C ARG A 122 10.18 -7.78 9.66
N GLU A 123 10.77 -7.07 10.62
CA GLU A 123 11.24 -7.72 11.83
C GLU A 123 10.00 -8.33 12.49
N PRO A 124 9.86 -9.68 12.45
CA PRO A 124 8.78 -10.32 13.18
C PRO A 124 9.05 -9.91 14.61
N ALA A 125 8.13 -9.15 15.23
CA ALA A 125 8.28 -8.65 16.59
C ALA A 125 8.91 -9.76 17.42
N THR A 126 10.21 -9.65 17.68
CA THR A 126 11.00 -10.80 18.09
C THR A 126 10.52 -11.14 19.48
N VAL A 127 9.63 -12.12 19.57
CA VAL A 127 9.47 -13.01 20.72
C VAL A 127 9.39 -12.26 22.05
N ALA A 128 8.67 -11.13 22.14
CA ALA A 128 8.20 -10.60 23.41
C ALA A 128 6.97 -11.38 23.92
N GLY A 129 6.95 -12.69 23.65
CA GLY A 129 5.74 -13.50 23.62
C GLY A 129 5.95 -15.00 23.35
N ARG A 130 7.16 -15.55 23.48
CA ARG A 130 7.20 -16.77 24.31
C ARG A 130 6.89 -16.25 25.69
N ALA A 131 5.60 -16.23 26.06
CA ALA A 131 5.26 -16.32 27.45
C ALA A 131 6.10 -17.49 27.96
N ALA A 132 7.08 -17.21 28.82
CA ALA A 132 7.59 -18.24 29.68
C ALA A 132 6.34 -18.76 30.38
N VAL A 133 5.81 -19.88 29.91
CA VAL A 133 4.83 -20.66 30.66
C VAL A 133 5.49 -20.77 32.02
N PRO A 134 4.91 -20.21 33.09
CA PRO A 134 5.47 -20.41 34.42
C PRO A 134 5.61 -21.92 34.54
N ALA A 135 6.83 -22.42 34.70
CA ALA A 135 7.02 -23.79 35.11
C ALA A 135 6.36 -23.87 36.48
N VAL A 136 5.09 -24.30 36.51
CA VAL A 136 4.37 -24.60 37.73
C VAL A 136 5.23 -25.65 38.43
N PRO A 137 5.81 -25.37 39.60
CA PRO A 137 6.56 -26.37 40.32
C PRO A 137 5.57 -27.40 40.81
N GLY A 138 5.66 -28.59 40.21
CA GLY A 138 5.24 -29.88 40.74
C GLY A 138 4.01 -29.90 41.65
N THR A 139 2.85 -30.16 41.07
CA THR A 139 1.96 -31.16 41.64
C THR A 139 1.95 -32.35 40.69
N ALA A 140 2.54 -33.43 41.18
CA ALA A 140 2.58 -34.71 40.52
C ALA A 140 1.16 -35.17 40.17
N GLN A 141 0.93 -35.55 38.92
CA GLN A 141 0.09 -36.70 38.60
C GLN A 141 0.34 -37.20 37.18
N GLU A 142 0.93 -38.40 37.13
CA GLU A 142 0.56 -39.52 36.27
C GLU A 142 0.69 -39.36 34.74
N THR A 143 1.84 -39.86 34.26
CA THR A 143 1.96 -40.85 33.19
C THR A 143 0.80 -40.94 32.17
N GLY A 144 0.98 -40.28 31.02
CA GLY A 144 0.20 -40.50 29.82
C GLY A 144 1.05 -40.25 28.56
N SER A 145 1.47 -41.34 27.93
CA SER A 145 2.31 -41.38 26.74
C SER A 145 1.64 -40.78 25.49
N GLY A 146 2.39 -39.93 24.78
CA GLY A 146 2.54 -39.84 23.33
C GLY A 146 1.33 -39.96 22.40
N ALA A 147 0.97 -38.85 21.74
CA ALA A 147 0.77 -38.77 20.29
C ALA A 147 0.61 -37.29 19.89
N SER A 148 1.34 -36.85 18.86
CA SER A 148 1.08 -35.57 18.20
C SER A 148 -0.24 -35.68 17.44
N ASP A 149 -1.35 -35.28 18.07
CA ASP A 149 -2.62 -35.14 17.37
C ASP A 149 -2.50 -34.00 16.36
N ALA A 150 -2.72 -34.34 15.09
CA ALA A 150 -2.92 -33.38 14.02
C ALA A 150 -4.02 -32.41 14.46
N GLN A 151 -3.64 -31.16 14.73
CA GLN A 151 -4.52 -30.12 15.24
C GLN A 151 -5.57 -29.81 14.17
N THR A 152 -6.68 -30.54 14.23
CA THR A 152 -7.77 -30.49 13.26
C THR A 152 -8.57 -29.23 13.59
N GLY A 153 -8.34 -28.17 12.83
CA GLY A 153 -9.16 -26.97 12.94
C GLY A 153 -10.61 -27.21 12.50
N TYR A 154 -11.50 -26.30 12.85
CA TYR A 154 -12.89 -26.30 12.41
C TYR A 154 -13.34 -24.89 12.01
N THR A 155 -14.37 -24.79 11.17
CA THR A 155 -14.98 -23.50 10.81
C THR A 155 -15.98 -23.07 11.88
N CYS A 156 -15.79 -21.90 12.49
CA CYS A 156 -16.71 -21.37 13.49
C CYS A 156 -18.07 -21.02 12.86
N PRO A 157 -19.19 -21.55 13.37
CA PRO A 157 -20.52 -21.29 12.80
C PRO A 157 -21.01 -19.85 13.01
N GLN A 158 -20.48 -19.11 14.00
CA GLN A 158 -20.93 -17.74 14.26
C GLN A 158 -20.35 -16.71 13.30
N CYS A 159 -19.13 -16.92 12.78
CA CYS A 159 -18.46 -15.94 11.91
C CYS A 159 -17.80 -16.52 10.66
N GLY A 160 -17.81 -17.84 10.48
CA GLY A 160 -17.25 -18.51 9.29
C GLY A 160 -15.72 -18.58 9.22
N SER A 161 -15.00 -18.23 10.29
CA SER A 161 -13.53 -18.30 10.30
C SER A 161 -13.00 -19.68 10.71
N TRP A 162 -11.84 -20.09 10.16
CA TRP A 162 -11.18 -21.35 10.50
C TRP A 162 -10.40 -21.21 11.82
N VAL A 163 -10.69 -22.08 12.79
CA VAL A 163 -10.22 -21.99 14.18
C VAL A 163 -9.37 -23.20 14.52
N VAL A 164 -8.16 -22.95 15.04
CA VAL A 164 -7.27 -23.98 15.59
C VAL A 164 -7.17 -23.88 17.12
N ASP A 165 -7.44 -22.69 17.68
CA ASP A 165 -7.49 -22.41 19.12
C ASP A 165 -8.87 -21.84 19.49
N THR A 166 -9.73 -22.72 19.98
CA THR A 166 -11.11 -22.40 20.37
C THR A 166 -11.17 -21.35 21.45
N ALA A 167 -10.32 -21.45 22.48
CA ALA A 167 -10.38 -20.56 23.64
C ALA A 167 -10.08 -19.11 23.26
N ARG A 168 -9.03 -18.91 22.44
CA ARG A 168 -8.68 -17.58 21.94
C ARG A 168 -9.76 -17.01 21.01
N HIS A 169 -10.35 -17.85 20.17
CA HIS A 169 -11.41 -17.44 19.26
C HIS A 169 -12.69 -17.03 19.99
N THR A 170 -13.14 -17.83 20.97
CA THR A 170 -14.31 -17.51 21.80
C THR A 170 -14.10 -16.24 22.60
N GLY A 171 -12.89 -16.00 23.12
CA GLY A 171 -12.55 -14.74 23.79
C GLY A 171 -12.66 -13.51 22.89
N TRP A 172 -12.54 -13.66 21.56
CA TRP A 172 -12.74 -12.58 20.59
C TRP A 172 -14.23 -12.24 20.42
N HIS A 173 -15.10 -13.25 20.35
CA HIS A 173 -16.56 -13.05 20.31
C HIS A 173 -17.08 -12.34 21.55
N MET A 174 -16.62 -12.75 22.73
CA MET A 174 -17.03 -12.12 24.00
C MET A 174 -16.59 -10.66 24.10
N ARG A 175 -15.54 -10.25 23.37
CA ARG A 175 -15.03 -8.87 23.40
C ARG A 175 -15.69 -7.97 22.34
N ILE A 176 -16.33 -8.56 21.34
CA ILE A 176 -17.03 -7.87 20.25
C ILE A 176 -18.55 -7.86 20.49
N GLU A 177 -19.01 -8.39 21.64
CA GLU A 177 -20.44 -8.36 21.94
C GLU A 177 -20.99 -6.94 21.72
N PRO A 178 -22.04 -6.84 20.90
CA PRO A 178 -22.58 -5.56 20.51
C PRO A 178 -23.13 -4.95 21.78
N THR A 179 -22.50 -3.89 22.29
CA THR A 179 -23.21 -2.92 23.12
C THR A 179 -24.52 -2.66 22.40
N GLY A 180 -25.65 -3.04 23.02
CA GLY A 180 -26.99 -3.05 22.46
C GLY A 180 -27.45 -1.67 22.01
N ARG A 181 -26.78 -1.13 20.99
CA ARG A 181 -27.10 0.11 20.33
C ARG A 181 -28.30 -0.26 19.48
N PRO A 182 -29.50 0.23 19.82
CA PRO A 182 -30.65 0.02 18.95
C PRO A 182 -30.25 0.46 17.55
N ALA A 183 -30.55 -0.38 16.56
CA ALA A 183 -30.33 -0.03 15.17
C ALA A 183 -30.88 1.38 14.96
N PRO A 184 -30.07 2.35 14.48
CA PRO A 184 -30.60 3.66 14.20
C PRO A 184 -31.80 3.45 13.27
N PRO A 185 -32.95 4.11 13.54
CA PRO A 185 -34.09 4.04 12.62
C PRO A 185 -33.54 4.34 11.23
N ALA A 186 -33.97 3.55 10.24
CA ALA A 186 -33.50 3.67 8.87
C ALA A 186 -33.81 5.09 8.34
N GLU A 187 -32.92 6.03 8.60
CA GLU A 187 -32.98 7.36 8.02
C GLU A 187 -32.86 7.17 6.52
N SER A 188 -33.90 7.56 5.80
CA SER A 188 -33.93 7.43 4.35
C SER A 188 -32.75 8.21 3.76
N LEU A 189 -31.70 7.49 3.35
CA LEU A 189 -30.54 7.99 2.62
C LEU A 189 -30.90 8.62 1.25
N GLY A 190 -32.19 8.68 0.90
CA GLY A 190 -32.68 9.13 -0.40
C GLY A 190 -32.79 10.65 -0.62
N LYS A 191 -32.66 11.50 0.42
CA LYS A 191 -32.85 12.96 0.23
C LYS A 191 -31.61 13.83 0.39
N GLY A 192 -30.54 13.35 1.03
CA GLY A 192 -29.36 14.17 1.31
C GLY A 192 -28.31 14.22 0.19
N TRP A 193 -28.31 13.27 -0.74
CA TRP A 193 -27.22 13.18 -1.72
C TRP A 193 -27.38 14.15 -2.90
N ASN A 194 -28.62 14.48 -3.28
CA ASN A 194 -28.90 15.37 -4.41
C ASN A 194 -28.60 16.85 -4.10
N ALA A 195 -28.69 17.28 -2.83
CA ALA A 195 -28.40 18.66 -2.44
C ALA A 195 -26.92 19.04 -2.64
N ARG A 196 -26.00 18.06 -2.49
CA ARG A 196 -24.56 18.31 -2.68
C ARG A 196 -24.15 18.38 -4.15
N SER A 197 -24.90 17.77 -5.07
CA SER A 197 -24.61 17.86 -6.51
C SER A 197 -25.00 19.22 -7.11
N GLU A 198 -26.05 19.86 -6.59
CA GLU A 198 -26.47 21.19 -7.05
C GLU A 198 -25.47 22.28 -6.64
N GLU A 199 -24.90 22.19 -5.43
CA GLU A 199 -23.88 23.11 -4.93
C GLU A 199 -22.58 23.11 -5.77
N TRP A 200 -22.18 21.93 -6.28
CA TRP A 200 -21.01 21.81 -7.18
C TRP A 200 -21.27 22.30 -8.60
N THR A 201 -22.54 22.34 -9.03
CA THR A 201 -22.91 22.83 -10.36
C THR A 201 -22.89 24.36 -10.39
N LEU A 202 -23.44 25.00 -9.35
CA LEU A 202 -23.39 26.46 -9.16
C LEU A 202 -21.95 26.99 -9.02
N LEU A 203 -21.07 26.27 -8.31
CA LEU A 203 -19.65 26.63 -8.21
C LEU A 203 -18.91 26.54 -9.56
N ARG A 204 -19.30 25.62 -10.44
CA ARG A 204 -18.69 25.48 -11.77
C ARG A 204 -19.17 26.58 -12.73
N GLU A 205 -20.42 27.00 -12.60
CA GLU A 205 -21.01 28.08 -13.39
C GLU A 205 -20.45 29.45 -12.96
N ALA A 206 -20.26 29.68 -11.66
CA ALA A 206 -19.65 30.90 -11.12
C ALA A 206 -18.16 31.08 -11.48
N LEU A 207 -17.46 29.98 -11.81
CA LEU A 207 -16.03 30.00 -12.17
C LEU A 207 -15.77 30.13 -13.69
N GLY A 208 -16.81 30.45 -14.48
CA GLY A 208 -16.61 30.95 -15.85
C GLY A 208 -16.04 29.94 -16.84
N GLY A 209 -16.43 28.67 -16.74
CA GLY A 209 -16.05 27.63 -17.71
C GLY A 209 -16.76 27.77 -19.05
N GLN A 210 -16.48 28.82 -19.82
CA GLN A 210 -16.64 28.77 -21.28
C GLN A 210 -15.48 27.95 -21.84
N ALA A 211 -15.73 26.67 -22.11
CA ALA A 211 -14.89 25.93 -23.04
C ALA A 211 -15.30 26.39 -24.44
N ASP A 212 -14.42 27.17 -25.07
CA ASP A 212 -14.46 27.45 -26.50
C ASP A 212 -14.44 26.14 -27.31
N ALA A 213 -15.09 26.23 -28.47
CA ALA A 213 -15.43 25.19 -29.45
C ALA A 213 -14.30 24.22 -29.84
#